data_AF-A0A090Q888-F1
#
_entry.id   AF-A0A090Q888-F1
#
_cell.length_a   1.000
_cell.length_b   1.000
_cell.length_c   1.000
_cell.angle_alpha   90.00
_cell.angle_beta   90.00
_cell.angle_gamma   90.00
#
_symmetry.space_group_name_H-M   'P 1'
#
loop_
_entity.id
_entity.type
_entity.pdbx_description
1 polymer ?
#
loop_
_entity_poly.entity_id
_entity_poly.type
_entity_poly.pdbx_seq_one_letter_code
_entity_poly.pdbx_strand_id
1 'polypeptide(L)'
;MGTPAITYDYFHARQHHEIDERNIGQIGRIWYGERFDFEPEQTFEFEFNNVIGSRPASLKVVTGAISDIGSSFTCEVNGVSAGTIGHFGLAGVNTLVSRRGQLIANNINVTSDDVDVKITFDNSGNPGAEGYLDYIELEVPQSLVGIGEAYRFRNTEAALQPGVVQFQFSNATSISEVWNISDPYNVTTVLNNTSDANFSFVDNGGEVKEYIVVDNNDFFNPISVSNRRVANQNLKGTIFIDSNGNFKDIDYLIITPSFLESEAQRLANYHITTSNLNTKVVTLSDIYNEFSEGEQDIAAIRNFVKYVYDNASSPANRVKYLNMFGDASFDYKNRISVRENIVPSFLTAEATSLTQSYVTDDFFTYMNPNEGNVATNNLMDLAVGRMIVTDITEAREMVDKVVSYTAQPAFERWRNDVVLIGDDIDDPQTDSNLQVNVNDLADQIELNRPDYNVRKIMMDSYQQLSTAGGFRYPDVEEAVKNAFERGSLVINYFGHGNEDGLAQEFIVTQSSVENLRNPNNLPLFITVTCEFTRFDNPLRPSGGGKSIS
;
A
#
# COMPACT_ATOMS: atom_id res chain seq x y z
N MET A 1 -32.19 -29.95 -13.23
CA MET A 1 -30.82 -30.23 -13.71
C MET A 1 -30.77 -31.65 -14.26
N GLY A 2 -29.77 -31.98 -15.09
CA GLY A 2 -29.59 -33.32 -15.67
C GLY A 2 -29.07 -34.35 -14.65
N THR A 3 -28.86 -35.59 -15.11
CA THR A 3 -28.24 -36.66 -14.30
C THR A 3 -26.79 -36.32 -13.98
N PRO A 4 -26.33 -36.44 -12.71
CA PRO A 4 -24.95 -36.16 -12.35
C PRO A 4 -24.02 -37.17 -13.01
N ALA A 5 -22.89 -36.70 -13.54
CA ALA A 5 -21.86 -37.54 -14.14
C ALA A 5 -20.95 -38.19 -13.07
N ILE A 6 -20.73 -37.48 -11.96
CA ILE A 6 -19.85 -37.87 -10.86
C ILE A 6 -20.51 -37.42 -9.55
N THR A 7 -20.33 -38.24 -8.50
CA THR A 7 -20.71 -37.90 -7.13
C THR A 7 -19.46 -37.71 -6.27
N TYR A 8 -19.43 -36.63 -5.50
CA TYR A 8 -18.40 -36.33 -4.52
C TYR A 8 -19.00 -36.45 -3.12
N ASP A 9 -18.40 -37.29 -2.29
CA ASP A 9 -18.68 -37.45 -0.86
C ASP A 9 -17.60 -36.80 0.02
N TYR A 10 -16.80 -35.93 -0.56
CA TYR A 10 -15.68 -35.26 0.08
C TYR A 10 -15.41 -33.89 -0.55
N PHE A 11 -14.60 -33.09 0.14
CA PHE A 11 -14.17 -31.77 -0.28
C PHE A 11 -12.72 -31.52 0.12
N HIS A 12 -12.17 -30.38 -0.31
CA HIS A 12 -10.83 -29.96 0.02
C HIS A 12 -10.91 -28.79 1.00
N ALA A 13 -10.70 -29.08 2.29
CA ALA A 13 -10.74 -28.10 3.36
C ALA A 13 -9.45 -27.28 3.35
N ARG A 14 -9.58 -25.96 3.28
CA ARG A 14 -8.43 -25.04 3.31
C ARG A 14 -8.37 -24.36 4.66
N GLN A 15 -7.23 -24.50 5.34
CA GLN A 15 -6.87 -23.68 6.49
C GLN A 15 -5.65 -22.82 6.17
N HIS A 16 -5.57 -21.68 6.87
CA HIS A 16 -4.56 -20.66 6.63
C HIS A 16 -4.03 -20.16 7.97
N HIS A 17 -2.71 -20.11 8.12
CA HIS A 17 -2.02 -19.50 9.24
C HIS A 17 -1.20 -18.32 8.74
N GLU A 18 -1.54 -17.11 9.17
CA GLU A 18 -0.86 -15.86 8.83
C GLU A 18 -0.99 -14.91 10.01
N ILE A 19 0.13 -14.34 10.43
CA ILE A 19 0.16 -13.29 11.45
C ILE A 19 0.88 -12.08 10.87
N ASP A 20 0.17 -10.96 10.77
CA ASP A 20 0.74 -9.71 10.28
C ASP A 20 1.39 -8.91 11.42
N GLU A 21 2.68 -9.11 11.70
CA GLU A 21 3.37 -8.37 12.76
C GLU A 21 4.34 -7.30 12.22
N ARG A 22 5.06 -7.60 11.14
CA ARG A 22 6.19 -6.81 10.65
C ARG A 22 6.18 -6.65 9.14
N ASN A 23 6.29 -5.43 8.64
CA ASN A 23 6.67 -5.18 7.26
C ASN A 23 8.19 -4.98 7.21
N ILE A 24 8.93 -5.92 6.61
CA ILE A 24 10.40 -5.91 6.57
C ILE A 24 10.92 -4.65 5.86
N GLY A 25 10.33 -4.30 4.72
CA GLY A 25 10.74 -3.13 3.95
C GLY A 25 10.20 -1.81 4.46
N GLN A 26 9.24 -1.85 5.41
CA GLN A 26 8.44 -0.70 5.84
C GLN A 26 7.75 0.01 4.65
N ILE A 27 7.43 -0.74 3.59
CA ILE A 27 6.91 -0.25 2.32
C ILE A 27 5.98 -1.29 1.72
N GLY A 28 5.01 -0.89 0.91
CA GLY A 28 4.11 -1.85 0.27
C GLY A 28 3.20 -2.56 1.27
N ARG A 29 2.62 -3.69 0.87
CA ARG A 29 1.51 -4.34 1.59
C ARG A 29 1.83 -5.67 2.26
N ILE A 30 3.03 -6.22 2.10
CA ILE A 30 3.38 -7.55 2.66
C ILE A 30 3.83 -7.39 4.10
N TRP A 31 3.23 -8.19 4.97
CA TRP A 31 3.58 -8.31 6.37
C TRP A 31 4.01 -9.74 6.64
N TYR A 32 4.82 -9.91 7.67
CA TYR A 32 5.35 -11.19 8.12
C TYR A 32 5.12 -11.32 9.62
N GLY A 33 4.99 -12.55 10.08
CA GLY A 33 4.74 -12.88 11.48
C GLY A 33 5.99 -13.38 12.17
N GLU A 34 6.05 -14.69 12.32
CA GLU A 34 7.00 -15.45 13.09
C GLU A 34 8.43 -15.26 12.60
N ARG A 35 9.36 -15.22 13.56
CA ARG A 35 10.80 -15.02 13.35
C ARG A 35 11.59 -16.29 13.63
N PHE A 36 12.43 -16.69 12.69
CA PHE A 36 13.23 -17.91 12.76
C PHE A 36 14.70 -17.67 13.10
N ASP A 37 15.12 -16.41 13.30
CA ASP A 37 16.48 -16.09 13.72
C ASP A 37 16.74 -16.34 15.21
N PHE A 38 15.69 -16.36 16.04
CA PHE A 38 15.77 -16.71 17.46
C PHE A 38 15.38 -18.15 17.74
N GLU A 39 14.26 -18.59 17.16
CA GLU A 39 13.74 -19.95 17.26
C GLU A 39 13.69 -20.53 15.84
N PRO A 40 14.79 -21.14 15.38
CA PRO A 40 14.94 -21.57 13.98
C PRO A 40 14.08 -22.77 13.60
N GLU A 41 13.41 -23.39 14.57
CA GLU A 41 12.51 -24.50 14.37
C GLU A 41 11.19 -24.20 15.07
N GLN A 42 10.10 -24.13 14.31
CA GLN A 42 8.75 -23.88 14.83
C GLN A 42 7.76 -24.85 14.21
N THR A 43 6.75 -25.23 14.99
CA THR A 43 5.68 -26.14 14.57
C THR A 43 4.35 -25.42 14.66
N PHE A 44 3.55 -25.54 13.60
CA PHE A 44 2.23 -24.97 13.46
C PHE A 44 1.20 -26.10 13.40
N GLU A 45 0.27 -26.08 14.33
CA GLU A 45 -0.75 -27.13 14.51
C GLU A 45 -2.03 -26.72 13.77
N PHE A 46 -2.58 -27.63 12.97
CA PHE A 46 -3.83 -27.47 12.24
C PHE A 46 -4.80 -28.58 12.64
N GLU A 47 -6.06 -28.21 12.87
CA GLU A 47 -7.11 -29.16 13.25
C GLU A 47 -8.15 -29.28 12.12
N PHE A 48 -8.23 -30.47 11.54
CA PHE A 48 -9.21 -30.87 10.52
C PHE A 48 -10.24 -31.83 11.14
N ASN A 49 -11.25 -32.22 10.35
CA ASN A 49 -12.31 -33.13 10.72
C ASN A 49 -12.50 -34.16 9.61
N ASN A 50 -12.56 -35.44 9.96
CA ASN A 50 -12.89 -36.53 9.03
C ASN A 50 -11.97 -36.58 7.79
N VAL A 51 -10.66 -36.44 8.02
CA VAL A 51 -9.63 -36.47 6.98
C VAL A 51 -9.63 -37.80 6.21
N ILE A 52 -9.50 -37.71 4.89
CA ILE A 52 -9.45 -38.87 3.99
C ILE A 52 -7.99 -39.14 3.60
N GLY A 53 -7.29 -39.94 4.41
CA GLY A 53 -5.86 -40.22 4.21
C GLY A 53 -5.49 -41.01 2.95
N SER A 54 -6.46 -41.52 2.18
CA SER A 54 -6.19 -42.10 0.86
C SER A 54 -6.11 -41.07 -0.25
N ARG A 55 -6.40 -39.79 0.03
CA ARG A 55 -6.38 -38.69 -0.94
C ARG A 55 -5.23 -37.73 -0.62
N PRO A 56 -4.54 -37.19 -1.65
CA PRO A 56 -3.44 -36.28 -1.44
C PRO A 56 -3.90 -34.92 -0.88
N ALA A 57 -3.16 -34.39 0.10
CA ALA A 57 -3.23 -33.01 0.54
C ALA A 57 -2.24 -32.12 -0.23
N SER A 58 -2.37 -30.80 -0.08
CA SER A 58 -1.40 -29.82 -0.58
C SER A 58 -1.03 -28.80 0.49
N LEU A 59 0.26 -28.46 0.55
CA LEU A 59 0.82 -27.44 1.42
C LEU A 59 1.41 -26.33 0.56
N LYS A 60 1.13 -25.09 0.94
CA LYS A 60 1.85 -23.92 0.47
C LYS A 60 2.42 -23.17 1.67
N VAL A 61 3.70 -22.88 1.62
CA VAL A 61 4.38 -22.07 2.64
C VAL A 61 5.08 -20.93 1.94
N VAL A 62 4.94 -19.72 2.47
CA VAL A 62 5.60 -18.53 1.96
C VAL A 62 6.43 -17.90 3.05
N THR A 63 7.68 -17.58 2.75
CA THR A 63 8.64 -17.03 3.72
C THR A 63 9.38 -15.82 3.17
N GLY A 64 9.87 -14.99 4.09
CA GLY A 64 10.81 -13.90 3.84
C GLY A 64 12.18 -14.22 4.44
N ALA A 65 13.25 -13.73 3.82
CA ALA A 65 14.60 -13.82 4.38
C ALA A 65 15.43 -12.56 4.11
N ILE A 66 16.27 -12.20 5.07
CA ILE A 66 17.30 -11.15 4.97
C ILE A 66 18.63 -11.82 5.25
N SER A 67 19.52 -11.92 4.26
CA SER A 67 20.85 -12.52 4.44
C SER A 67 21.77 -12.12 3.30
N ASP A 68 23.03 -11.86 3.58
CA ASP A 68 24.06 -11.57 2.56
C ASP A 68 24.39 -12.81 1.71
N ILE A 69 24.26 -14.01 2.28
CA ILE A 69 24.47 -15.29 1.60
C ILE A 69 23.16 -16.06 1.45
N GLY A 70 23.17 -17.12 0.64
CA GLY A 70 22.00 -17.99 0.51
C GLY A 70 21.58 -18.59 1.85
N SER A 71 20.26 -18.70 2.06
CA SER A 71 19.63 -19.33 3.22
C SER A 71 18.43 -20.16 2.77
N SER A 72 17.84 -20.97 3.64
CA SER A 72 16.68 -21.78 3.25
C SER A 72 15.75 -22.11 4.40
N PHE A 73 14.52 -22.48 4.06
CA PHE A 73 13.56 -23.09 4.99
C PHE A 73 13.24 -24.50 4.53
N THR A 74 13.26 -25.47 5.44
CA THR A 74 12.74 -26.82 5.20
C THR A 74 11.38 -26.97 5.86
N CYS A 75 10.42 -27.57 5.15
CA CYS A 75 9.07 -27.81 5.65
C CYS A 75 8.83 -29.31 5.79
N GLU A 76 8.23 -29.71 6.90
CA GLU A 76 7.80 -31.07 7.19
C GLU A 76 6.30 -31.07 7.55
N VAL A 77 5.57 -32.09 7.13
CA VAL A 77 4.18 -32.35 7.54
C VAL A 77 4.16 -33.67 8.27
N ASN A 78 3.72 -33.68 9.53
CA ASN A 78 3.70 -34.86 10.40
C ASN A 78 5.05 -35.61 10.43
N GLY A 79 6.15 -34.84 10.46
CA GLY A 79 7.53 -35.36 10.46
C GLY A 79 8.03 -35.91 9.12
N VAL A 80 7.28 -35.74 8.02
CA VAL A 80 7.70 -36.13 6.66
C VAL A 80 8.04 -34.88 5.86
N SER A 81 9.22 -34.86 5.23
CA SER A 81 9.66 -33.72 4.41
C SER A 81 8.67 -33.40 3.28
N ALA A 82 8.19 -32.16 3.25
CA ALA A 82 7.34 -31.61 2.21
C ALA A 82 8.14 -30.79 1.17
N GLY A 83 9.32 -30.27 1.54
CA GLY A 83 10.22 -29.60 0.61
C GLY A 83 11.09 -28.52 1.25
N THR A 84 11.72 -27.70 0.41
CA THR A 84 12.63 -26.62 0.81
C THR A 84 12.34 -25.34 0.03
N ILE A 85 12.38 -24.19 0.71
CA ILE A 85 12.33 -22.85 0.13
C ILE A 85 13.75 -22.27 0.17
N GLY A 86 14.36 -22.06 -1.00
CA GLY A 86 15.67 -21.43 -1.10
C GLY A 86 15.56 -19.91 -1.25
N HIS A 87 16.42 -19.19 -0.55
CA HIS A 87 16.58 -17.74 -0.65
C HIS A 87 18.00 -17.40 -1.11
N PHE A 88 18.13 -16.57 -2.15
CA PHE A 88 19.42 -16.06 -2.59
C PHE A 88 19.91 -14.93 -1.68
N GLY A 89 21.23 -14.85 -1.48
CA GLY A 89 21.85 -13.77 -0.72
C GLY A 89 21.62 -12.39 -1.35
N LEU A 90 21.67 -11.36 -0.52
CA LEU A 90 21.50 -9.95 -0.87
C LEU A 90 22.83 -9.21 -1.09
N ALA A 91 23.98 -9.86 -0.86
CA ALA A 91 25.28 -9.22 -1.05
C ALA A 91 25.43 -8.63 -2.46
N GLY A 92 25.72 -7.34 -2.53
CA GLY A 92 25.86 -6.59 -3.79
C GLY A 92 24.54 -6.16 -4.44
N VAL A 93 23.39 -6.36 -3.78
CA VAL A 93 22.06 -5.94 -4.27
C VAL A 93 21.52 -4.82 -3.38
N ASN A 94 21.75 -3.57 -3.78
CA ASN A 94 21.44 -2.41 -2.95
C ASN A 94 19.96 -1.97 -2.98
N THR A 95 19.13 -2.60 -3.82
CA THR A 95 17.71 -2.20 -4.02
C THR A 95 16.71 -3.19 -3.43
N LEU A 96 17.16 -4.32 -2.90
CA LEU A 96 16.31 -5.33 -2.27
C LEU A 96 16.48 -5.25 -0.76
N VAL A 97 15.36 -5.22 -0.04
CA VAL A 97 15.34 -5.23 1.44
C VAL A 97 15.16 -6.64 2.00
N SER A 98 14.53 -7.53 1.23
CA SER A 98 14.38 -8.94 1.57
C SER A 98 14.18 -9.81 0.33
N ARG A 99 14.28 -11.13 0.49
CA ARG A 99 13.80 -12.11 -0.48
C ARG A 99 12.51 -12.73 0.01
N ARG A 100 11.56 -12.93 -0.91
CA ARG A 100 10.35 -13.73 -0.67
C ARG A 100 10.44 -15.01 -1.46
N GLY A 101 10.10 -16.13 -0.84
CA GLY A 101 10.19 -17.47 -1.40
C GLY A 101 8.94 -18.26 -1.06
N GLN A 102 8.62 -19.27 -1.87
CA GLN A 102 7.48 -20.14 -1.61
C GLN A 102 7.81 -21.61 -1.90
N LEU A 103 7.16 -22.48 -1.15
CA LEU A 103 7.02 -23.91 -1.43
C LEU A 103 5.57 -24.17 -1.79
N ILE A 104 5.35 -24.94 -2.86
CA ILE A 104 4.05 -25.57 -3.15
C ILE A 104 4.32 -27.07 -3.26
N ALA A 105 3.87 -27.81 -2.25
CA ALA A 105 4.03 -29.25 -2.16
C ALA A 105 2.66 -29.91 -2.34
N ASN A 106 2.48 -30.54 -3.50
CA ASN A 106 1.30 -31.32 -3.81
C ASN A 106 1.56 -32.80 -3.48
N ASN A 107 0.50 -33.56 -3.24
CA ASN A 107 0.58 -35.00 -2.93
C ASN A 107 1.21 -35.34 -1.58
N ILE A 108 0.91 -34.52 -0.57
CA ILE A 108 1.28 -34.82 0.82
C ILE A 108 0.31 -35.85 1.38
N ASN A 109 0.84 -36.81 2.15
CA ASN A 109 0.03 -37.81 2.82
C ASN A 109 -0.34 -37.33 4.22
N VAL A 110 -1.62 -37.00 4.43
CA VAL A 110 -2.16 -36.59 5.74
C VAL A 110 -3.24 -37.59 6.14
N THR A 111 -3.02 -38.30 7.25
CA THR A 111 -3.88 -39.43 7.67
C THR A 111 -4.59 -39.22 9.01
N SER A 112 -4.40 -38.06 9.64
CA SER A 112 -4.98 -37.66 10.93
C SER A 112 -5.69 -36.32 10.78
N ASP A 113 -6.64 -36.08 11.69
CA ASP A 113 -7.35 -34.81 11.82
C ASP A 113 -6.41 -33.72 12.36
N ASP A 114 -5.51 -34.06 13.27
CA ASP A 114 -4.44 -33.17 13.73
C ASP A 114 -3.26 -33.22 12.75
N VAL A 115 -2.79 -32.06 12.30
CA VAL A 115 -1.70 -31.92 11.32
C VAL A 115 -0.66 -30.92 11.81
N ASP A 116 0.57 -31.39 11.96
CA ASP A 116 1.70 -30.57 12.33
C ASP A 116 2.49 -30.16 11.08
N VAL A 117 2.62 -28.86 10.85
CA VAL A 117 3.53 -28.29 9.86
C VAL A 117 4.74 -27.73 10.60
N LYS A 118 5.88 -28.41 10.50
CA LYS A 118 7.14 -27.95 11.07
C LYS A 118 7.97 -27.22 10.02
N ILE A 119 8.47 -26.04 10.37
CA ILE A 119 9.35 -25.23 9.53
C ILE A 119 10.67 -25.03 10.25
N THR A 120 11.78 -25.27 9.54
CA THR A 120 13.14 -25.07 10.06
C THR A 120 13.92 -24.14 9.14
N PHE A 121 14.51 -23.09 9.69
CA PHE A 121 15.36 -22.14 8.98
C PHE A 121 16.84 -22.51 9.10
N ASP A 122 17.51 -22.63 7.95
CA ASP A 122 18.95 -22.79 7.84
C ASP A 122 19.59 -21.48 7.35
N ASN A 123 20.28 -20.80 8.27
CA ASN A 123 21.01 -19.56 8.01
C ASN A 123 22.34 -19.77 7.28
N SER A 124 22.71 -21.00 6.92
CA SER A 124 23.96 -21.35 6.25
C SER A 124 25.22 -20.81 6.96
N GLY A 125 25.15 -20.68 8.29
CA GLY A 125 26.25 -20.18 9.12
C GLY A 125 26.37 -18.66 9.18
N ASN A 126 25.44 -17.89 8.60
CA ASN A 126 25.38 -16.44 8.76
C ASN A 126 24.56 -16.07 10.02
N PRO A 127 25.19 -15.62 11.12
CA PRO A 127 24.47 -15.26 12.34
C PRO A 127 23.61 -13.99 12.19
N GLY A 128 23.83 -13.17 11.15
CA GLY A 128 23.00 -12.00 10.84
C GLY A 128 21.86 -12.30 9.86
N ALA A 129 21.66 -13.56 9.46
CA ALA A 129 20.53 -13.91 8.61
C ALA A 129 19.24 -13.96 9.41
N GLU A 130 18.21 -13.31 8.90
CA GLU A 130 16.87 -13.29 9.48
C GLU A 130 15.88 -14.02 8.58
N GLY A 131 15.02 -14.83 9.20
CA GLY A 131 14.00 -15.61 8.52
C GLY A 131 12.61 -15.33 9.08
N TYR A 132 11.61 -15.23 8.20
CA TYR A 132 10.26 -14.82 8.54
C TYR A 132 9.20 -15.68 7.87
N LEU A 133 8.11 -16.00 8.59
CA LEU A 133 6.91 -16.59 7.99
C LEU A 133 6.00 -15.48 7.45
N ASP A 134 5.54 -15.64 6.22
CA ASP A 134 4.43 -14.85 5.66
C ASP A 134 3.13 -15.61 6.00
N TYR A 135 2.93 -16.78 5.36
CA TYR A 135 1.81 -17.65 5.70
C TYR A 135 2.06 -19.12 5.39
N ILE A 136 1.22 -19.96 5.98
CA ILE A 136 1.03 -21.37 5.67
C ILE A 136 -0.42 -21.55 5.19
N GLU A 137 -0.58 -22.25 4.08
CA GLU A 137 -1.86 -22.70 3.57
C GLU A 137 -1.82 -24.21 3.43
N LEU A 138 -2.80 -24.88 4.01
CA LEU A 138 -2.93 -26.33 3.95
C LEU A 138 -4.31 -26.68 3.44
N GLU A 139 -4.35 -27.48 2.37
CA GLU A 139 -5.58 -27.99 1.78
C GLU A 139 -5.63 -29.52 1.95
N VAL A 140 -6.59 -30.00 2.75
CA VAL A 140 -6.71 -31.42 3.15
C VAL A 140 -8.07 -31.99 2.72
N PRO A 141 -8.10 -33.16 2.07
CA PRO A 141 -9.35 -33.84 1.75
C PRO A 141 -10.12 -34.28 3.00
N GLN A 142 -11.37 -33.85 3.13
CA GLN A 142 -12.28 -34.20 4.22
C GLN A 142 -13.59 -34.77 3.68
N SER A 143 -14.21 -35.67 4.44
CA SER A 143 -15.53 -36.21 4.09
C SER A 143 -16.61 -35.13 4.19
N LEU A 144 -17.59 -35.14 3.28
CA LEU A 144 -18.80 -34.33 3.41
C LEU A 144 -19.72 -34.97 4.44
N VAL A 145 -19.65 -34.49 5.68
CA VAL A 145 -20.39 -35.04 6.81
C VAL A 145 -20.88 -33.93 7.74
N GLY A 146 -22.07 -34.10 8.31
CA GLY A 146 -22.55 -33.21 9.36
C GLY A 146 -21.70 -33.35 10.62
N ILE A 147 -21.06 -32.24 11.03
CA ILE A 147 -20.22 -32.14 12.24
C ILE A 147 -20.89 -31.33 13.38
N GLY A 148 -22.10 -30.82 13.17
CA GLY A 148 -22.83 -30.01 14.15
C GLY A 148 -22.47 -28.52 14.13
N GLU A 149 -21.64 -28.09 13.18
CA GLU A 149 -21.16 -26.72 12.99
C GLU A 149 -21.24 -26.33 11.51
N ALA A 150 -21.32 -25.03 11.24
CA ALA A 150 -21.27 -24.50 9.89
C ALA A 150 -19.82 -24.54 9.37
N TYR A 151 -19.62 -25.04 8.15
CA TYR A 151 -18.29 -25.09 7.54
C TYR A 151 -18.34 -24.75 6.06
N ARG A 152 -17.27 -24.11 5.58
CA ARG A 152 -17.08 -23.84 4.16
C ARG A 152 -16.48 -25.06 3.48
N PHE A 153 -16.88 -25.32 2.25
CA PHE A 153 -16.27 -26.37 1.44
C PHE A 153 -16.18 -25.99 -0.02
N ARG A 154 -15.16 -26.54 -0.66
CA ARG A 154 -14.95 -26.51 -2.11
C ARG A 154 -14.41 -27.84 -2.58
N ASN A 155 -14.69 -28.22 -3.82
CA ASN A 155 -14.10 -29.42 -4.40
C ASN A 155 -13.34 -29.05 -5.67
N THR A 156 -12.00 -29.07 -5.57
CA THR A 156 -11.10 -28.72 -6.68
C THR A 156 -11.14 -29.74 -7.81
N GLU A 157 -11.54 -30.99 -7.57
CA GLU A 157 -11.79 -31.98 -8.63
C GLU A 157 -13.08 -31.67 -9.40
N ALA A 158 -14.15 -31.22 -8.73
CA ALA A 158 -15.40 -30.82 -9.38
C ALA A 158 -15.18 -29.63 -10.33
N ALA A 159 -14.23 -28.75 -10.01
CA ALA A 159 -13.82 -27.64 -10.88
C ALA A 159 -13.19 -28.13 -12.19
N LEU A 160 -12.65 -29.35 -12.24
CA LEU A 160 -12.06 -29.95 -13.43
C LEU A 160 -13.06 -30.80 -14.23
N GLN A 161 -14.31 -30.90 -13.80
CA GLN A 161 -15.34 -31.76 -14.41
C GLN A 161 -16.52 -30.93 -14.94
N PRO A 162 -16.51 -30.56 -16.24
CA PRO A 162 -17.63 -29.89 -16.86
C PRO A 162 -18.91 -30.75 -16.84
N GLY A 163 -20.05 -30.11 -16.59
CA GLY A 163 -21.36 -30.78 -16.54
C GLY A 163 -21.92 -30.86 -15.13
N VAL A 164 -22.93 -31.70 -14.91
CA VAL A 164 -23.61 -31.81 -13.61
C VAL A 164 -22.82 -32.75 -12.70
N VAL A 165 -22.49 -32.27 -11.50
CA VAL A 165 -21.88 -33.06 -10.41
C VAL A 165 -22.87 -33.15 -9.24
N GLN A 166 -22.75 -34.19 -8.41
CA GLN A 166 -23.52 -34.32 -7.17
C GLN A 166 -22.59 -34.22 -5.97
N PHE A 167 -22.99 -33.46 -4.96
CA PHE A 167 -22.38 -33.49 -3.63
C PHE A 167 -23.27 -34.31 -2.69
N GLN A 168 -22.67 -35.30 -2.04
CA GLN A 168 -23.36 -36.25 -1.17
C GLN A 168 -22.84 -36.10 0.25
N PHE A 169 -23.73 -35.76 1.17
CA PHE A 169 -23.42 -35.68 2.58
C PHE A 169 -23.81 -36.96 3.29
N SER A 170 -23.16 -37.21 4.42
CA SER A 170 -23.56 -38.18 5.43
C SER A 170 -23.81 -37.46 6.78
N ASN A 171 -24.54 -38.07 7.71
CA ASN A 171 -24.90 -37.47 9.00
C ASN A 171 -25.51 -36.04 8.91
N ALA A 172 -26.24 -35.76 7.83
CA ALA A 172 -26.66 -34.40 7.47
C ALA A 172 -28.00 -33.96 8.09
N THR A 173 -28.50 -34.63 9.14
CA THR A 173 -29.82 -34.33 9.71
C THR A 173 -29.92 -32.92 10.31
N SER A 174 -28.81 -32.39 10.83
CA SER A 174 -28.70 -31.05 11.41
C SER A 174 -28.39 -29.96 10.38
N ILE A 175 -27.88 -30.35 9.20
CA ILE A 175 -27.66 -29.46 8.06
C ILE A 175 -29.03 -29.07 7.51
N SER A 176 -29.39 -27.79 7.65
CA SER A 176 -30.67 -27.26 7.16
C SER A 176 -30.58 -26.84 5.70
N GLU A 177 -29.44 -26.29 5.29
CA GLU A 177 -29.21 -25.77 3.96
C GLU A 177 -27.73 -25.69 3.58
N VAL A 178 -27.48 -25.63 2.27
CA VAL A 178 -26.17 -25.34 1.69
C VAL A 178 -26.28 -24.13 0.79
N TRP A 179 -25.41 -23.15 1.00
CA TRP A 179 -25.35 -21.95 0.17
C TRP A 179 -24.16 -22.02 -0.78
N ASN A 180 -24.38 -21.70 -2.05
CA ASN A 180 -23.31 -21.40 -2.99
C ASN A 180 -22.94 -19.91 -2.83
N ILE A 181 -21.72 -19.67 -2.34
CA ILE A 181 -21.17 -18.35 -2.02
C ILE A 181 -20.02 -17.95 -2.96
N SER A 182 -19.95 -18.60 -4.14
CA SER A 182 -18.92 -18.31 -5.14
C SER A 182 -19.00 -16.87 -5.66
N ASP A 183 -20.21 -16.31 -5.69
CA ASP A 183 -20.47 -14.89 -5.91
C ASP A 183 -21.16 -14.31 -4.66
N PRO A 184 -20.47 -13.50 -3.84
CA PRO A 184 -21.05 -12.94 -2.62
C PRO A 184 -22.23 -12.00 -2.88
N TYR A 185 -22.41 -11.51 -4.11
CA TYR A 185 -23.53 -10.65 -4.49
C TYR A 185 -24.74 -11.43 -5.03
N ASN A 186 -24.57 -12.73 -5.35
CA ASN A 186 -25.61 -13.59 -5.94
C ASN A 186 -25.64 -14.98 -5.28
N VAL A 187 -25.74 -15.01 -3.95
CA VAL A 187 -25.81 -16.25 -3.17
C VAL A 187 -27.07 -17.05 -3.53
N THR A 188 -26.92 -18.36 -3.74
CA THR A 188 -28.03 -19.30 -3.97
C THR A 188 -28.03 -20.42 -2.94
N THR A 189 -29.19 -21.03 -2.69
CA THR A 189 -29.38 -21.95 -1.55
C THR A 189 -30.06 -23.25 -1.96
N VAL A 190 -29.65 -24.37 -1.36
CA VAL A 190 -30.33 -25.67 -1.46
C VAL A 190 -30.74 -26.14 -0.06
N LEU A 191 -32.01 -26.49 0.11
CA LEU A 191 -32.59 -26.84 1.40
C LEU A 191 -32.63 -28.35 1.64
N ASN A 192 -32.27 -28.78 2.85
CA ASN A 192 -32.51 -30.12 3.38
C ASN A 192 -33.82 -30.16 4.19
N ASN A 193 -34.95 -29.87 3.55
CA ASN A 193 -36.25 -29.69 4.22
C ASN A 193 -36.77 -30.91 4.98
N THR A 194 -36.24 -32.10 4.69
CA THR A 194 -36.65 -33.36 5.33
C THR A 194 -35.68 -33.83 6.41
N SER A 195 -34.63 -33.04 6.71
CA SER A 195 -33.53 -33.45 7.61
C SER A 195 -32.97 -34.82 7.20
N ASP A 196 -32.73 -35.02 5.90
CA ASP A 196 -32.21 -36.28 5.39
C ASP A 196 -30.76 -36.46 5.87
N ALA A 197 -30.47 -37.61 6.50
CA ALA A 197 -29.13 -37.96 6.94
C ALA A 197 -28.16 -38.16 5.76
N ASN A 198 -28.68 -38.47 4.57
CA ASN A 198 -27.94 -38.63 3.32
C ASN A 198 -28.31 -37.52 2.33
N PHE A 199 -28.41 -36.28 2.81
CA PHE A 199 -28.68 -35.12 1.98
C PHE A 199 -27.72 -35.03 0.79
N SER A 200 -28.24 -34.68 -0.37
CA SER A 200 -27.44 -34.44 -1.56
C SER A 200 -28.04 -33.34 -2.41
N PHE A 201 -27.18 -32.69 -3.19
CA PHE A 201 -27.59 -31.73 -4.19
C PHE A 201 -26.71 -31.84 -5.43
N VAL A 202 -27.20 -31.31 -6.54
CA VAL A 202 -26.46 -31.22 -7.79
C VAL A 202 -26.14 -29.78 -8.12
N ASP A 203 -24.99 -29.55 -8.76
CA ASP A 203 -24.62 -28.28 -9.34
C ASP A 203 -23.79 -28.51 -10.63
N ASN A 204 -23.58 -27.47 -11.41
CA ASN A 204 -22.65 -27.49 -12.54
C ASN A 204 -21.21 -27.44 -12.00
N GLY A 205 -20.38 -28.42 -12.37
CA GLY A 205 -18.93 -28.38 -12.23
C GLY A 205 -18.26 -27.64 -13.40
N GLY A 206 -16.94 -27.74 -13.48
CA GLY A 206 -16.11 -27.07 -14.50
C GLY A 206 -15.59 -25.69 -14.10
N GLU A 207 -15.90 -25.25 -12.88
CA GLU A 207 -15.35 -24.05 -12.25
C GLU A 207 -15.21 -24.26 -10.74
N VAL A 208 -14.29 -23.52 -10.11
CA VAL A 208 -14.14 -23.58 -8.65
C VAL A 208 -15.33 -22.86 -8.02
N LYS A 209 -16.06 -23.58 -7.17
CA LYS A 209 -17.18 -23.04 -6.40
C LYS A 209 -16.92 -23.18 -4.91
N GLU A 210 -17.30 -22.14 -4.19
CA GLU A 210 -17.23 -22.07 -2.73
C GLU A 210 -18.66 -22.23 -2.18
N TYR A 211 -18.81 -23.10 -1.20
CA TYR A 211 -20.08 -23.36 -0.52
C TYR A 211 -19.94 -23.18 0.98
N ILE A 212 -21.04 -22.93 1.66
CA ILE A 212 -21.13 -23.00 3.12
C ILE A 212 -22.31 -23.88 3.53
N VAL A 213 -22.04 -24.80 4.45
CA VAL A 213 -23.04 -25.61 5.13
C VAL A 213 -23.62 -24.79 6.28
N VAL A 214 -24.94 -24.74 6.39
CA VAL A 214 -25.64 -24.11 7.51
C VAL A 214 -26.20 -25.22 8.40
N ASP A 215 -25.69 -25.28 9.64
CA ASP A 215 -26.17 -26.20 10.67
C ASP A 215 -27.07 -25.43 11.65
N ASN A 216 -28.22 -26.01 12.01
CA ASN A 216 -29.17 -25.37 12.93
C ASN A 216 -28.62 -25.14 14.35
N ASN A 217 -27.53 -25.83 14.72
CA ASN A 217 -26.92 -25.72 16.04
C ASN A 217 -25.88 -24.61 16.14
N ASP A 218 -25.49 -23.99 15.02
CA ASP A 218 -24.33 -23.09 14.94
C ASP A 218 -24.69 -21.70 14.37
N PHE A 219 -25.75 -21.10 14.92
CA PHE A 219 -26.06 -19.71 14.63
C PHE A 219 -25.31 -18.75 15.55
N PHE A 220 -24.58 -17.80 14.96
CA PHE A 220 -24.00 -16.68 15.71
C PHE A 220 -25.09 -15.78 16.28
N ASN A 221 -24.85 -15.28 17.50
CA ASN A 221 -25.68 -14.22 18.07
C ASN A 221 -25.27 -12.86 17.47
N PRO A 222 -26.22 -12.01 17.07
CA PRO A 222 -25.89 -10.68 16.55
C PRO A 222 -25.22 -9.84 17.64
N ILE A 223 -24.05 -9.28 17.33
CA ILE A 223 -23.30 -8.40 18.23
C ILE A 223 -23.74 -6.96 17.98
N SER A 224 -24.03 -6.23 19.05
CA SER A 224 -24.39 -4.82 18.94
C SER A 224 -23.15 -3.93 19.07
N VAL A 225 -22.81 -3.18 18.00
CA VAL A 225 -21.70 -2.22 18.00
C VAL A 225 -22.00 -0.96 18.82
N SER A 226 -20.97 -0.21 19.21
CA SER A 226 -21.09 1.04 19.98
C SER A 226 -21.67 2.19 19.14
N ASN A 227 -21.29 2.30 17.86
CA ASN A 227 -21.81 3.29 16.93
C ASN A 227 -22.83 2.68 15.96
N ARG A 228 -24.08 2.58 16.41
CA ARG A 228 -25.16 1.85 15.69
C ARG A 228 -25.89 2.71 14.65
N ARG A 229 -25.57 4.00 14.56
CA ARG A 229 -26.34 4.96 13.78
C ARG A 229 -25.43 5.74 12.85
N VAL A 230 -25.61 5.52 11.56
CA VAL A 230 -25.07 6.38 10.51
C VAL A 230 -26.06 7.53 10.31
N ALA A 231 -25.58 8.77 10.30
CA ALA A 231 -26.41 9.93 9.99
C ALA A 231 -26.82 9.88 8.51
N ASN A 232 -28.04 10.34 8.19
CA ASN A 232 -28.44 10.44 6.80
C ASN A 232 -27.57 11.48 6.09
N GLN A 233 -26.99 11.11 4.94
CA GLN A 233 -26.09 11.95 4.13
C GLN A 233 -26.39 11.79 2.63
N ASN A 234 -25.94 12.76 1.82
CA ASN A 234 -26.16 12.78 0.37
C ASN A 234 -25.02 13.54 -0.34
N LEU A 235 -23.78 13.12 -0.13
CA LEU A 235 -22.58 13.66 -0.74
C LEU A 235 -22.70 13.69 -2.27
N LYS A 236 -23.13 12.59 -2.91
CA LYS A 236 -23.35 12.54 -4.37
C LYS A 236 -24.30 13.65 -4.85
N GLY A 237 -25.41 13.86 -4.16
CA GLY A 237 -26.39 14.88 -4.53
C GLY A 237 -26.02 16.32 -4.18
N THR A 238 -25.14 16.54 -3.20
CA THR A 238 -24.82 17.88 -2.71
C THR A 238 -23.45 18.41 -3.13
N ILE A 239 -22.54 17.56 -3.62
CA ILE A 239 -21.14 17.94 -3.89
C ILE A 239 -21.03 19.11 -4.90
N PHE A 240 -21.88 19.14 -5.93
CA PHE A 240 -21.94 20.21 -6.93
C PHE A 240 -22.86 21.38 -6.56
N ILE A 241 -23.45 21.39 -5.37
CA ILE A 241 -24.38 22.45 -4.97
C ILE A 241 -23.62 23.54 -4.21
N ASP A 242 -23.75 24.78 -4.66
CA ASP A 242 -23.18 25.95 -3.98
C ASP A 242 -24.05 26.42 -2.80
N SER A 243 -23.60 27.43 -2.07
CA SER A 243 -24.32 27.98 -0.92
C SER A 243 -25.68 28.60 -1.26
N ASN A 244 -25.96 28.86 -2.54
CA ASN A 244 -27.23 29.40 -3.03
C ASN A 244 -28.15 28.30 -3.59
N GLY A 245 -27.73 27.03 -3.55
CA GLY A 245 -28.50 25.91 -4.08
C GLY A 245 -28.34 25.66 -5.58
N ASN A 246 -27.37 26.30 -6.25
CA ASN A 246 -27.14 26.15 -7.69
C ASN A 246 -26.07 25.11 -7.97
N PHE A 247 -26.19 24.44 -9.11
CA PHE A 247 -25.12 23.59 -9.65
C PHE A 247 -23.88 24.42 -9.99
N LYS A 248 -22.70 23.96 -9.57
CA LYS A 248 -21.42 24.57 -9.88
C LYS A 248 -20.32 23.50 -9.96
N ASP A 249 -19.63 23.45 -11.10
CA ASP A 249 -18.50 22.56 -11.33
C ASP A 249 -17.35 22.84 -10.35
N ILE A 250 -16.61 21.80 -9.98
CA ILE A 250 -15.53 21.86 -8.98
C ILE A 250 -14.19 21.93 -9.71
N ASP A 251 -13.37 22.93 -9.41
CA ASP A 251 -12.01 23.04 -9.97
C ASP A 251 -10.98 22.34 -9.10
N TYR A 252 -11.14 22.42 -7.78
CA TYR A 252 -10.19 21.93 -6.78
C TYR A 252 -10.91 21.16 -5.67
N LEU A 253 -10.49 19.92 -5.45
CA LEU A 253 -11.01 19.05 -4.40
C LEU A 253 -9.94 18.82 -3.34
N ILE A 254 -10.29 19.03 -2.07
CA ILE A 254 -9.43 18.74 -0.91
C ILE A 254 -10.09 17.61 -0.12
N ILE A 255 -9.37 16.51 0.08
CA ILE A 255 -9.81 15.35 0.84
C ILE A 255 -9.03 15.28 2.14
N THR A 256 -9.72 15.18 3.28
CA THR A 256 -9.11 15.35 4.60
C THR A 256 -9.88 14.58 5.68
N PRO A 257 -9.29 14.21 6.83
CA PRO A 257 -10.06 13.75 7.99
C PRO A 257 -10.78 14.93 8.68
N SER A 258 -11.85 14.64 9.43
CA SER A 258 -12.64 15.66 10.11
C SER A 258 -11.83 16.52 11.10
N PHE A 259 -10.77 15.98 11.71
CA PHE A 259 -9.96 16.74 12.68
C PHE A 259 -9.03 17.78 12.03
N LEU A 260 -8.77 17.68 10.72
CA LEU A 260 -7.97 18.65 9.94
C LEU A 260 -8.83 19.60 9.09
N GLU A 261 -10.14 19.34 9.02
CA GLU A 261 -11.08 20.03 8.12
C GLU A 261 -11.02 21.56 8.23
N SER A 262 -10.81 22.10 9.43
CA SER A 262 -10.80 23.56 9.61
C SER A 262 -9.63 24.26 8.89
N GLU A 263 -8.44 23.66 8.83
CA GLU A 263 -7.29 24.22 8.11
C GLU A 263 -7.38 23.90 6.60
N ALA A 264 -7.91 22.73 6.23
CA ALA A 264 -8.25 22.41 4.84
C ALA A 264 -9.27 23.42 4.26
N GLN A 265 -10.27 23.82 5.05
CA GLN A 265 -11.24 24.85 4.66
C GLN A 265 -10.59 26.23 4.57
N ARG A 266 -9.60 26.53 5.41
CA ARG A 266 -8.81 27.77 5.29
C ARG A 266 -8.05 27.82 3.97
N LEU A 267 -7.42 26.72 3.57
CA LEU A 267 -6.77 26.58 2.26
C LEU A 267 -7.76 26.73 1.11
N ALA A 268 -8.92 26.08 1.19
CA ALA A 268 -9.98 26.21 0.19
C ALA A 268 -10.44 27.66 0.01
N ASN A 269 -10.71 28.35 1.12
CA ASN A 269 -11.13 29.75 1.12
C ASN A 269 -10.06 30.67 0.51
N TYR A 270 -8.79 30.38 0.77
CA TYR A 270 -7.68 31.09 0.15
C TYR A 270 -7.73 30.94 -1.37
N HIS A 271 -7.81 29.72 -1.93
CA HIS A 271 -7.88 29.53 -3.39
C HIS A 271 -9.17 30.05 -4.04
N ILE A 272 -10.30 30.01 -3.34
CA ILE A 272 -11.55 30.64 -3.79
C ILE A 272 -11.33 32.15 -3.98
N THR A 273 -10.66 32.81 -3.04
CA THR A 273 -10.51 34.28 -3.05
C THR A 273 -9.37 34.77 -3.92
N THR A 274 -8.23 34.05 -3.98
CA THR A 274 -7.03 34.50 -4.68
C THR A 274 -6.86 33.91 -6.07
N SER A 275 -7.36 32.68 -6.27
CA SER A 275 -7.19 31.92 -7.51
C SER A 275 -8.50 31.77 -8.30
N ASN A 276 -9.63 32.23 -7.74
CA ASN A 276 -10.97 32.09 -8.33
C ASN A 276 -11.33 30.63 -8.69
N LEU A 277 -10.84 29.67 -7.90
CA LEU A 277 -11.14 28.24 -8.06
C LEU A 277 -12.38 27.87 -7.25
N ASN A 278 -13.33 27.13 -7.84
CA ASN A 278 -14.39 26.53 -7.05
C ASN A 278 -13.84 25.34 -6.26
N THR A 279 -13.50 25.58 -4.99
CA THR A 279 -12.84 24.60 -4.12
C THR A 279 -13.83 23.95 -3.17
N LYS A 280 -13.79 22.62 -3.03
CA LYS A 280 -14.59 21.86 -2.07
C LYS A 280 -13.68 21.05 -1.15
N VAL A 281 -13.99 21.07 0.15
CA VAL A 281 -13.39 20.18 1.15
C VAL A 281 -14.38 19.06 1.42
N VAL A 282 -13.90 17.82 1.46
CA VAL A 282 -14.72 16.64 1.71
C VAL A 282 -14.00 15.74 2.70
N THR A 283 -14.75 15.27 3.71
CA THR A 283 -14.17 14.40 4.72
C THR A 283 -14.07 12.95 4.24
N LEU A 284 -13.05 12.22 4.71
CA LEU A 284 -12.91 10.79 4.43
C LEU A 284 -14.14 9.99 4.89
N SER A 285 -14.72 10.31 6.05
CA SER A 285 -15.90 9.62 6.56
C SER A 285 -17.12 9.77 5.65
N ASP A 286 -17.33 10.97 5.07
CA ASP A 286 -18.45 11.19 4.16
C ASP A 286 -18.30 10.35 2.88
N ILE A 287 -17.06 10.23 2.38
CA ILE A 287 -16.73 9.39 1.22
C ILE A 287 -17.01 7.93 1.55
N TYR A 288 -16.46 7.40 2.64
CA TYR A 288 -16.59 5.98 2.98
C TYR A 288 -18.04 5.56 3.16
N ASN A 289 -18.85 6.40 3.82
CA ASN A 289 -20.26 6.13 4.02
C ASN A 289 -21.07 5.98 2.70
N GLU A 290 -20.69 6.60 1.57
CA GLU A 290 -21.43 6.45 0.28
C GLU A 290 -20.72 5.63 -0.81
N PHE A 291 -19.43 5.35 -0.63
CA PHE A 291 -18.61 4.71 -1.65
C PHE A 291 -17.96 3.39 -1.19
N SER A 292 -18.00 3.05 0.10
CA SER A 292 -17.51 1.77 0.66
C SER A 292 -18.31 1.27 1.87
N GLU A 293 -19.57 1.70 2.01
CA GLU A 293 -20.45 1.25 3.11
C GLU A 293 -19.90 1.54 4.51
N GLY A 294 -19.03 2.56 4.63
CA GLY A 294 -18.41 3.00 5.88
C GLY A 294 -17.01 2.41 6.13
N GLU A 295 -16.54 1.50 5.29
CA GLU A 295 -15.20 0.89 5.42
C GLU A 295 -14.10 1.80 4.85
N GLN A 296 -12.93 1.80 5.48
CA GLN A 296 -11.77 2.52 4.94
C GLN A 296 -11.29 1.85 3.65
N ASP A 297 -11.47 2.53 2.51
CA ASP A 297 -11.07 2.00 1.21
C ASP A 297 -10.51 3.10 0.30
N ILE A 298 -9.29 2.90 -0.22
CA ILE A 298 -8.69 3.83 -1.19
C ILE A 298 -9.47 3.87 -2.50
N ALA A 299 -10.12 2.76 -2.89
CA ALA A 299 -10.98 2.74 -4.07
C ALA A 299 -12.23 3.60 -3.87
N ALA A 300 -12.75 3.76 -2.65
CA ALA A 300 -13.84 4.67 -2.36
C ALA A 300 -13.43 6.14 -2.60
N ILE A 301 -12.23 6.53 -2.16
CA ILE A 301 -11.65 7.85 -2.43
C ILE A 301 -11.53 8.07 -3.94
N ARG A 302 -10.90 7.13 -4.65
CA ARG A 302 -10.77 7.22 -6.11
C ARG A 302 -12.13 7.29 -6.80
N ASN A 303 -13.09 6.45 -6.41
CA ASN A 303 -14.41 6.40 -7.00
C ASN A 303 -15.20 7.69 -6.74
N PHE A 304 -14.99 8.34 -5.59
CA PHE A 304 -15.53 9.66 -5.33
C PHE A 304 -14.89 10.74 -6.22
N VAL A 305 -13.55 10.75 -6.36
CA VAL A 305 -12.86 11.67 -7.28
C VAL A 305 -13.35 11.46 -8.71
N LYS A 306 -13.49 10.21 -9.14
CA LYS A 306 -14.03 9.84 -10.45
C LYS A 306 -15.48 10.26 -10.62
N TYR A 307 -16.31 10.13 -9.58
CA TYR A 307 -17.67 10.63 -9.59
C TYR A 307 -17.70 12.15 -9.84
N VAL A 308 -16.84 12.92 -9.16
CA VAL A 308 -16.72 14.37 -9.39
C VAL A 308 -16.23 14.67 -10.82
N TYR A 309 -15.24 13.91 -11.32
CA TYR A 309 -14.69 14.07 -12.65
C TYR A 309 -15.70 13.77 -13.78
N ASP A 310 -16.49 12.69 -13.65
CA ASP A 310 -17.44 12.26 -14.67
C ASP A 310 -18.74 13.08 -14.69
N ASN A 311 -19.10 13.72 -13.56
CA ASN A 311 -20.37 14.46 -13.41
C ASN A 311 -20.21 15.99 -13.55
N ALA A 312 -19.06 16.46 -14.01
CA ALA A 312 -18.91 17.85 -14.44
C ALA A 312 -19.89 18.18 -15.60
N SER A 313 -20.34 19.42 -15.69
CA SER A 313 -21.28 19.87 -16.73
C SER A 313 -20.78 19.67 -18.16
N SER A 314 -19.46 19.63 -18.34
CA SER A 314 -18.79 19.29 -19.59
C SER A 314 -17.36 18.78 -19.33
N PRO A 315 -16.74 18.07 -20.28
CA PRO A 315 -15.34 17.64 -20.15
C PRO A 315 -14.34 18.78 -19.88
N ALA A 316 -14.62 20.00 -20.34
CA ALA A 316 -13.75 21.17 -20.11
C ALA A 316 -13.83 21.71 -18.67
N ASN A 317 -14.88 21.35 -17.92
CA ASN A 317 -15.14 21.82 -16.57
C ASN A 317 -14.86 20.75 -15.51
N ARG A 318 -14.16 19.67 -15.88
CA ARG A 318 -13.77 18.62 -14.95
C ARG A 318 -12.83 19.17 -13.88
N VAL A 319 -12.86 18.53 -12.71
CA VAL A 319 -11.93 18.81 -11.61
C VAL A 319 -10.48 18.70 -12.10
N LYS A 320 -9.66 19.68 -11.72
CA LYS A 320 -8.29 19.85 -12.23
C LYS A 320 -7.23 19.55 -11.17
N TYR A 321 -7.59 19.77 -9.91
CA TYR A 321 -6.68 19.66 -8.78
C TYR A 321 -7.30 18.78 -7.69
N LEU A 322 -6.49 17.87 -7.15
CA LEU A 322 -6.79 17.06 -5.99
C LEU A 322 -5.72 17.31 -4.93
N ASN A 323 -6.13 17.58 -3.69
CA ASN A 323 -5.23 17.64 -2.56
C ASN A 323 -5.59 16.59 -1.52
N MET A 324 -4.61 15.74 -1.23
CA MET A 324 -4.65 14.79 -0.13
C MET A 324 -4.12 15.51 1.12
N PHE A 325 -5.02 15.95 1.99
CA PHE A 325 -4.69 16.81 3.13
C PHE A 325 -4.58 15.97 4.41
N GLY A 326 -3.38 15.44 4.63
CA GLY A 326 -3.01 14.59 5.75
C GLY A 326 -1.89 13.62 5.37
N ASP A 327 -1.17 13.13 6.37
CA ASP A 327 -0.10 12.15 6.17
C ASP A 327 -0.63 10.75 5.79
N ALA A 328 0.25 9.87 5.30
CA ALA A 328 -0.05 8.48 4.97
C ALA A 328 0.88 7.52 5.71
N SER A 329 0.53 6.23 5.73
CA SER A 329 1.42 5.21 6.27
C SER A 329 1.30 3.89 5.50
N PHE A 330 2.39 3.13 5.46
CA PHE A 330 2.37 1.74 5.01
C PHE A 330 1.52 0.85 5.94
N ASP A 331 1.24 1.29 7.16
CA ASP A 331 0.48 0.54 8.17
C ASP A 331 -1.03 0.74 8.08
N TYR A 332 -1.63 -0.04 7.18
CA TYR A 332 -3.09 -0.19 7.06
C TYR A 332 -3.68 -1.12 8.13
N LYS A 333 -2.85 -1.94 8.77
CA LYS A 333 -3.28 -3.00 9.69
C LYS A 333 -3.19 -2.57 11.16
N ASN A 334 -2.76 -1.33 11.43
CA ASN A 334 -2.55 -0.77 12.77
C ASN A 334 -1.68 -1.70 13.65
N ARG A 335 -0.50 -2.06 13.13
CA ARG A 335 0.50 -2.92 13.77
C ARG A 335 1.62 -2.15 14.44
N ILE A 336 1.91 -0.93 14.00
CA ILE A 336 2.94 -0.07 14.63
C ILE A 336 2.30 0.93 15.60
N SER A 337 3.08 1.40 16.56
CA SER A 337 2.59 2.29 17.63
C SER A 337 2.30 3.72 17.16
N VAL A 338 2.90 4.13 16.05
CA VAL A 338 2.74 5.46 15.45
C VAL A 338 1.59 5.42 14.46
N ARG A 339 0.48 6.09 14.78
CA ARG A 339 -0.72 6.12 13.95
C ARG A 339 -0.72 7.32 13.02
N GLU A 340 -0.25 7.11 11.79
CA GLU A 340 -0.11 8.18 10.79
C GLU A 340 -0.77 7.85 9.44
N ASN A 341 -1.56 6.76 9.33
CA ASN A 341 -2.40 6.53 8.16
C ASN A 341 -3.65 7.44 8.16
N ILE A 342 -3.43 8.76 8.09
CA ILE A 342 -4.45 9.79 8.27
C ILE A 342 -5.29 9.96 6.99
N VAL A 343 -4.62 10.09 5.85
CA VAL A 343 -5.22 10.03 4.52
C VAL A 343 -4.51 8.94 3.73
N PRO A 344 -5.13 7.77 3.51
CA PRO A 344 -4.46 6.63 2.89
C PRO A 344 -4.02 6.93 1.45
N SER A 345 -2.91 6.30 1.04
CA SER A 345 -2.32 6.39 -0.30
C SER A 345 -2.13 5.02 -0.93
N PHE A 346 -2.05 4.91 -2.26
CA PHE A 346 -1.85 3.61 -2.87
C PHE A 346 -0.46 3.06 -2.54
N LEU A 347 -0.41 1.84 -2.00
CA LEU A 347 0.81 1.07 -1.83
C LEU A 347 0.89 -0.03 -2.88
N THR A 348 2.08 -0.39 -3.35
CA THR A 348 2.27 -1.61 -4.16
C THR A 348 1.98 -2.89 -3.38
N ALA A 349 1.60 -3.96 -4.09
CA ALA A 349 1.47 -5.28 -3.48
C ALA A 349 2.83 -5.86 -3.05
N GLU A 350 3.90 -5.52 -3.76
CA GLU A 350 5.27 -5.86 -3.40
C GLU A 350 5.79 -5.00 -2.24
N ALA A 351 6.69 -5.56 -1.43
CA ALA A 351 7.31 -4.92 -0.26
C ALA A 351 8.82 -5.25 -0.10
N THR A 352 9.42 -5.87 -1.12
CA THR A 352 10.78 -6.48 -1.02
C THR A 352 11.87 -5.65 -1.68
N SER A 353 11.51 -4.54 -2.33
CA SER A 353 12.44 -3.72 -3.12
C SER A 353 12.13 -2.24 -3.01
N LEU A 354 13.17 -1.42 -2.82
CA LEU A 354 13.07 0.05 -2.77
C LEU A 354 12.79 0.69 -4.14
N THR A 355 12.96 -0.06 -5.23
CA THR A 355 12.70 0.44 -6.60
C THR A 355 11.43 -0.14 -7.23
N GLN A 356 10.90 -1.25 -6.69
CA GLN A 356 9.67 -1.88 -7.18
C GLN A 356 8.50 -1.73 -6.21
N SER A 357 8.77 -1.38 -4.95
CA SER A 357 7.76 -1.07 -3.95
C SER A 357 7.70 0.44 -3.76
N TYR A 358 6.51 1.01 -3.73
CA TYR A 358 6.33 2.46 -3.62
C TYR A 358 4.94 2.82 -3.11
N VAL A 359 4.84 4.06 -2.61
CA VAL A 359 3.60 4.77 -2.34
C VAL A 359 3.32 5.79 -3.45
N THR A 360 2.07 5.96 -3.86
CA THR A 360 1.71 7.00 -4.84
C THR A 360 0.25 7.46 -4.70
N ASP A 361 0.03 8.76 -4.91
CA ASP A 361 -1.31 9.33 -5.02
C ASP A 361 -1.85 9.36 -6.47
N ASP A 362 -1.05 8.98 -7.46
CA ASP A 362 -1.45 8.93 -8.89
C ASP A 362 -2.66 8.01 -9.10
N PHE A 363 -2.80 6.97 -8.26
CA PHE A 363 -3.96 6.10 -8.26
C PHE A 363 -5.29 6.88 -8.19
N PHE A 364 -5.32 8.00 -7.46
CA PHE A 364 -6.52 8.83 -7.31
C PHE A 364 -6.79 9.74 -8.51
N THR A 365 -5.95 9.72 -9.55
CA THR A 365 -6.06 10.61 -10.72
C THR A 365 -6.30 9.90 -12.04
N TYR A 366 -6.32 8.58 -12.05
CA TYR A 366 -6.65 7.79 -13.24
C TYR A 366 -8.16 7.65 -13.42
N MET A 367 -8.74 8.40 -14.36
CA MET A 367 -10.19 8.59 -14.52
C MET A 367 -10.75 7.90 -15.76
N ASN A 368 -9.95 7.39 -16.68
CA ASN A 368 -10.46 6.74 -17.89
C ASN A 368 -11.12 5.38 -17.59
N PRO A 369 -12.09 4.91 -18.40
CA PRO A 369 -12.87 3.70 -18.11
C PRO A 369 -12.10 2.40 -17.90
N ASN A 370 -10.89 2.28 -18.47
CA ASN A 370 -10.05 1.08 -18.37
C ASN A 370 -8.82 1.27 -17.48
N GLU A 371 -8.80 2.33 -16.66
CA GLU A 371 -7.75 2.58 -15.68
C GLU A 371 -8.19 2.20 -14.27
N GLY A 372 -7.23 2.19 -13.34
CA GLY A 372 -7.46 1.83 -11.93
C GLY A 372 -6.35 0.96 -11.35
N ASN A 373 -5.53 0.33 -12.19
CA ASN A 373 -4.24 -0.19 -11.76
C ASN A 373 -3.17 0.90 -11.96
N VAL A 374 -2.24 1.02 -11.02
CA VAL A 374 -1.05 1.85 -11.23
C VAL A 374 -0.13 1.09 -12.20
N ALA A 375 -0.26 1.42 -13.48
CA ALA A 375 0.51 0.83 -14.59
C ALA A 375 1.35 1.91 -15.26
N THR A 376 2.50 1.54 -15.80
CA THR A 376 3.51 2.46 -16.34
C THR A 376 3.05 3.30 -17.53
N ASN A 377 1.91 2.97 -18.14
CA ASN A 377 1.35 3.67 -19.30
C ASN A 377 0.11 4.50 -18.99
N ASN A 378 -0.37 4.53 -17.74
CA ASN A 378 -1.50 5.37 -17.36
C ASN A 378 -1.02 6.81 -17.15
N LEU A 379 -1.75 7.77 -17.71
CA LEU A 379 -1.47 9.20 -17.54
C LEU A 379 -2.46 9.77 -16.53
N MET A 380 -1.99 10.67 -15.67
CA MET A 380 -2.86 11.36 -14.72
C MET A 380 -3.83 12.29 -15.46
N ASP A 381 -5.13 12.21 -15.13
CA ASP A 381 -6.16 13.08 -15.72
C ASP A 381 -6.35 14.40 -14.96
N LEU A 382 -5.80 14.50 -13.75
CA LEU A 382 -5.78 15.70 -12.91
C LEU A 382 -4.48 15.77 -12.10
N ALA A 383 -4.11 16.98 -11.66
CA ALA A 383 -2.93 17.18 -10.81
C ALA A 383 -3.25 16.82 -9.36
N VAL A 384 -2.43 15.98 -8.74
CA VAL A 384 -2.53 15.63 -7.32
C VAL A 384 -1.33 16.18 -6.54
N GLY A 385 -1.58 16.60 -5.31
CA GLY A 385 -0.54 16.93 -4.33
C GLY A 385 -0.98 16.56 -2.93
N ARG A 386 -0.02 16.22 -2.07
CA ARG A 386 -0.27 15.88 -0.67
C ARG A 386 0.25 16.97 0.26
N MET A 387 -0.55 17.33 1.26
CA MET A 387 -0.05 18.03 2.44
C MET A 387 0.22 17.00 3.53
N ILE A 388 1.50 16.77 3.81
CA ILE A 388 1.99 15.83 4.82
C ILE A 388 1.86 16.52 6.17
N VAL A 389 0.75 16.27 6.86
CA VAL A 389 0.41 16.89 8.15
C VAL A 389 -0.27 15.87 9.05
N THR A 390 0.14 15.81 10.30
CA THR A 390 -0.33 14.83 11.29
C THR A 390 -1.32 15.41 12.29
N ASP A 391 -1.26 16.73 12.52
CA ASP A 391 -2.13 17.44 13.43
C ASP A 391 -2.53 18.85 12.93
N ILE A 392 -3.36 19.53 13.72
CA ILE A 392 -3.89 20.84 13.37
C ILE A 392 -2.82 21.96 13.37
N THR A 393 -1.75 21.79 14.14
CA THR A 393 -0.64 22.74 14.22
C THR A 393 0.17 22.67 12.94
N GLU A 394 0.59 21.47 12.54
CA GLU A 394 1.32 21.25 11.28
C GLU A 394 0.47 21.67 10.06
N ALA A 395 -0.83 21.34 10.08
CA ALA A 395 -1.77 21.81 9.07
C ALA A 395 -1.82 23.33 8.96
N ARG A 396 -1.81 24.04 10.08
CA ARG A 396 -1.78 25.51 10.09
C ARG A 396 -0.48 26.04 9.51
N GLU A 397 0.65 25.50 9.93
CA GLU A 397 1.97 25.92 9.46
C GLU A 397 2.11 25.73 7.94
N MET A 398 1.64 24.60 7.41
CA MET A 398 1.62 24.33 5.97
C MET A 398 0.73 25.30 5.19
N VAL A 399 -0.48 25.55 5.67
CA VAL A 399 -1.38 26.51 5.00
C VAL A 399 -0.84 27.94 5.13
N ASP A 400 -0.18 28.30 6.23
CA ASP A 400 0.48 29.60 6.38
C ASP A 400 1.61 29.80 5.37
N LYS A 401 2.40 28.76 5.07
CA LYS A 401 3.41 28.77 4.01
C LYS A 401 2.80 29.05 2.63
N VAL A 402 1.68 28.40 2.29
CA VAL A 402 0.97 28.64 1.01
C VAL A 402 0.48 30.08 0.90
N VAL A 403 -0.15 30.58 1.97
CA VAL A 403 -0.66 31.96 2.02
C VAL A 403 0.48 32.97 1.91
N SER A 404 1.55 32.77 2.69
CA SER A 404 2.70 33.68 2.74
C SER A 404 3.46 33.72 1.42
N TYR A 405 3.57 32.59 0.71
CA TYR A 405 4.26 32.51 -0.58
C TYR A 405 3.73 33.53 -1.58
N THR A 406 2.42 33.80 -1.58
CA THR A 406 1.80 34.74 -2.54
C THR A 406 1.69 36.18 -2.05
N ALA A 407 2.10 36.46 -0.82
CA ALA A 407 2.00 37.79 -0.23
C ALA A 407 2.98 38.78 -0.87
N GLN A 408 2.68 40.08 -0.83
CA GLN A 408 3.50 41.11 -1.49
C GLN A 408 5.00 41.12 -1.06
N PRO A 409 5.36 40.92 0.22
CA PRO A 409 6.75 40.78 0.63
C PRO A 409 7.48 39.57 0.02
N ALA A 410 6.75 38.55 -0.46
CA ALA A 410 7.34 37.38 -1.07
C ALA A 410 7.83 37.64 -2.52
N PHE A 411 7.60 38.82 -3.12
CA PHE A 411 8.11 39.18 -4.46
C PHE A 411 9.54 39.75 -4.47
N GLU A 412 10.34 39.41 -3.47
CA GLU A 412 11.72 39.88 -3.34
C GLU A 412 12.68 39.22 -4.34
N ARG A 413 13.95 39.69 -4.34
CA ARG A 413 15.00 39.31 -5.30
C ARG A 413 15.13 37.80 -5.50
N TRP A 414 14.93 37.02 -4.44
CA TRP A 414 15.09 35.57 -4.43
C TRP A 414 14.24 34.85 -5.48
N ARG A 415 13.10 35.44 -5.90
CA ARG A 415 12.25 34.90 -6.97
C ARG A 415 12.89 34.92 -8.37
N ASN A 416 14.07 35.52 -8.51
CA ASN A 416 14.83 35.48 -9.76
C ASN A 416 15.97 34.46 -9.73
N ASP A 417 16.29 33.86 -8.58
CA ASP A 417 17.39 32.90 -8.46
C ASP A 417 16.89 31.46 -8.71
N VAL A 418 17.59 30.72 -9.58
CA VAL A 418 17.33 29.31 -9.87
C VAL A 418 18.62 28.54 -9.61
N VAL A 419 18.61 27.63 -8.63
CA VAL A 419 19.82 26.92 -8.18
C VAL A 419 19.73 25.45 -8.55
N LEU A 420 20.72 24.98 -9.29
CA LEU A 420 20.81 23.60 -9.78
C LEU A 420 22.00 22.93 -9.10
N ILE A 421 21.74 21.79 -8.47
CA ILE A 421 22.70 21.06 -7.64
C ILE A 421 22.90 19.68 -8.29
N GLY A 422 24.15 19.37 -8.61
CA GLY A 422 24.55 18.05 -9.11
C GLY A 422 25.47 17.35 -8.13
N ASP A 423 25.14 16.09 -7.84
CA ASP A 423 26.01 15.16 -7.10
C ASP A 423 27.40 15.02 -7.72
N ASP A 424 28.36 14.55 -6.93
CA ASP A 424 29.63 14.07 -7.47
C ASP A 424 29.48 12.68 -8.09
N ILE A 425 30.47 12.31 -8.91
CA ILE A 425 30.46 11.05 -9.64
C ILE A 425 31.22 10.00 -8.82
N ASP A 426 30.48 9.20 -8.04
CA ASP A 426 31.02 8.06 -7.30
C ASP A 426 31.26 6.86 -8.24
N ASP A 427 30.28 6.53 -9.09
CA ASP A 427 30.39 5.55 -10.16
C ASP A 427 30.21 6.20 -11.55
N PRO A 428 31.27 6.31 -12.36
CA PRO A 428 31.21 6.89 -13.70
C PRO A 428 30.19 6.23 -14.64
N GLN A 429 29.80 4.98 -14.40
CA GLN A 429 28.85 4.25 -15.25
C GLN A 429 27.39 4.66 -15.00
N THR A 430 27.05 5.05 -13.77
CA THR A 430 25.67 5.36 -13.37
C THR A 430 25.45 6.85 -13.15
N ASP A 431 26.44 7.56 -12.61
CA ASP A 431 26.21 8.89 -12.01
C ASP A 431 26.53 10.04 -12.95
N SER A 432 27.44 9.79 -13.90
CA SER A 432 27.91 10.80 -14.86
C SER A 432 26.77 11.47 -15.63
N ASN A 433 25.72 10.72 -15.96
CA ASN A 433 24.55 11.26 -16.63
C ASN A 433 23.75 12.25 -15.75
N LEU A 434 23.65 12.03 -14.44
CA LEU A 434 22.92 12.92 -13.53
C LEU A 434 23.56 14.31 -13.52
N GLN A 435 24.89 14.36 -13.35
CA GLN A 435 25.65 15.60 -13.33
C GLN A 435 25.62 16.34 -14.68
N VAL A 436 25.79 15.62 -15.79
CA VAL A 436 25.71 16.21 -17.15
C VAL A 436 24.31 16.78 -17.40
N ASN A 437 23.25 16.02 -17.09
CA ASN A 437 21.88 16.44 -17.33
C ASN A 437 21.50 17.69 -16.53
N VAL A 438 21.91 17.78 -15.25
CA VAL A 438 21.62 18.98 -14.44
C VAL A 438 22.45 20.18 -14.89
N ASN A 439 23.68 19.98 -15.36
CA ASN A 439 24.49 21.04 -15.95
C ASN A 439 23.87 21.60 -17.24
N ASP A 440 23.45 20.70 -18.14
CA ASP A 440 22.83 21.06 -19.41
C ASP A 440 21.47 21.73 -19.21
N LEU A 441 20.69 21.26 -18.22
CA LEU A 441 19.44 21.90 -17.83
C LEU A 441 19.68 23.34 -17.36
N ALA A 442 20.76 23.60 -16.62
CA ALA A 442 21.12 24.96 -16.20
C ALA A 442 21.39 25.87 -17.40
N ASP A 443 22.20 25.39 -18.35
CA ASP A 443 22.53 26.16 -19.56
C ASP A 443 21.29 26.42 -20.42
N GLN A 444 20.39 25.44 -20.50
CA GLN A 444 19.11 25.60 -21.21
C GLN A 444 18.20 26.62 -20.54
N ILE A 445 18.11 26.63 -19.20
CA ILE A 445 17.31 27.64 -18.47
C ILE A 445 17.91 29.03 -18.69
N GLU A 446 19.22 29.19 -18.56
CA GLU A 446 19.89 30.49 -18.75
C GLU A 446 19.69 31.02 -20.18
N LEU A 447 19.82 30.14 -21.19
CA LEU A 447 19.62 30.50 -22.59
C LEU A 447 18.17 30.92 -22.89
N ASN A 448 17.18 30.17 -22.37
CA ASN A 448 15.76 30.41 -22.67
C ASN A 448 15.13 31.48 -21.77
N ARG A 449 15.69 31.72 -20.58
CA ARG A 449 15.19 32.65 -19.56
C ARG A 449 16.34 33.47 -18.98
N PRO A 450 16.98 34.34 -19.78
CA PRO A 450 18.12 35.15 -19.33
C PRO A 450 17.77 36.16 -18.22
N ASP A 451 16.48 36.35 -17.92
CA ASP A 451 15.99 37.17 -16.83
C ASP A 451 16.17 36.51 -15.44
N TYR A 452 16.46 35.20 -15.39
CA TYR A 452 16.77 34.47 -14.15
C TYR A 452 18.28 34.42 -13.88
N ASN A 453 18.64 34.50 -12.60
CA ASN A 453 19.99 34.24 -12.11
C ASN A 453 20.15 32.72 -11.91
N VAL A 454 20.63 32.03 -12.93
CA VAL A 454 20.92 30.59 -12.85
C VAL A 454 22.25 30.37 -12.12
N ARG A 455 22.25 29.51 -11.12
CA ARG A 455 23.46 29.14 -10.36
C ARG A 455 23.63 27.64 -10.35
N LYS A 456 24.86 27.18 -10.57
CA LYS A 456 25.23 25.77 -10.55
C LYS A 456 26.05 25.48 -9.30
N ILE A 457 25.67 24.44 -8.56
CA ILE A 457 26.43 23.86 -7.46
C ILE A 457 26.76 22.43 -7.90
N MET A 458 27.89 22.26 -8.58
CA MET A 458 28.38 20.94 -8.99
C MET A 458 29.38 20.46 -7.95
N MET A 459 29.09 19.37 -7.24
CA MET A 459 29.91 18.93 -6.11
C MET A 459 31.37 18.69 -6.48
N ASP A 460 31.64 18.11 -7.66
CA ASP A 460 33.00 17.91 -8.20
C ASP A 460 33.79 19.20 -8.46
N SER A 461 33.15 20.38 -8.39
CA SER A 461 33.83 21.68 -8.47
C SER A 461 34.29 22.21 -7.10
N TYR A 462 33.99 21.50 -6.00
CA TYR A 462 34.34 21.86 -4.63
C TYR A 462 35.36 20.87 -4.04
N GLN A 463 36.00 21.26 -2.93
CA GLN A 463 36.99 20.43 -2.27
C GLN A 463 36.30 19.38 -1.37
N GLN A 464 36.48 18.09 -1.71
CA GLN A 464 36.09 16.99 -0.84
C GLN A 464 37.08 16.85 0.33
N LEU A 465 36.56 16.74 1.55
CA LEU A 465 37.35 16.56 2.77
C LEU A 465 37.05 15.20 3.40
N SER A 466 38.10 14.51 3.85
CA SER A 466 37.97 13.27 4.61
C SER A 466 37.77 13.58 6.09
N THR A 467 36.72 13.03 6.69
CA THR A 467 36.43 13.13 8.12
C THR A 467 36.32 11.74 8.76
N ALA A 468 36.24 11.68 10.09
CA ALA A 468 35.98 10.42 10.78
C ALA A 468 34.60 9.80 10.43
N GLY A 469 33.66 10.61 9.91
CA GLY A 469 32.32 10.18 9.50
C GLY A 469 32.14 9.98 7.99
N GLY A 470 33.25 9.89 7.24
CA GLY A 470 33.25 9.78 5.77
C GLY A 470 33.63 11.08 5.07
N PHE A 471 33.49 11.09 3.75
CA PHE A 471 33.76 12.27 2.92
C PHE A 471 32.68 13.34 3.11
N ARG A 472 33.06 14.61 3.02
CA ARG A 472 32.18 15.78 3.16
C ARG A 472 32.57 16.87 2.19
N TYR A 473 31.60 17.71 1.83
CA TYR A 473 31.80 18.94 1.07
C TYR A 473 31.28 20.16 1.86
N PRO A 474 32.03 20.69 2.85
CA PRO A 474 31.54 21.78 3.69
C PRO A 474 31.15 23.04 2.91
N ASP A 475 31.90 23.35 1.84
CA ASP A 475 31.60 24.51 0.98
C ASP A 475 30.31 24.30 0.16
N VAL A 476 29.97 23.05 -0.19
CA VAL A 476 28.69 22.70 -0.83
C VAL A 476 27.56 22.80 0.18
N GLU A 477 27.72 22.23 1.38
CA GLU A 477 26.74 22.35 2.47
C GLU A 477 26.41 23.83 2.74
N GLU A 478 27.43 24.70 2.82
CA GLU A 478 27.23 26.14 2.99
C GLU A 478 26.56 26.79 1.77
N ALA A 479 26.94 26.41 0.54
CA ALA A 479 26.33 26.94 -0.68
C ALA A 479 24.84 26.56 -0.79
N VAL A 480 24.49 25.32 -0.47
CA VAL A 480 23.11 24.81 -0.45
C VAL A 480 22.31 25.49 0.65
N LYS A 481 22.83 25.56 1.88
CA LYS A 481 22.19 26.31 2.96
C LYS A 481 21.92 27.77 2.57
N ASN A 482 22.90 28.42 1.93
CA ASN A 482 22.75 29.78 1.43
C ASN A 482 21.66 29.89 0.35
N ALA A 483 21.51 28.89 -0.53
CA ALA A 483 20.45 28.87 -1.54
C ALA A 483 19.04 28.85 -0.92
N PHE A 484 18.87 28.13 0.21
CA PHE A 484 17.63 28.14 0.98
C PHE A 484 17.44 29.45 1.79
N GLU A 485 18.42 29.81 2.64
CA GLU A 485 18.26 30.94 3.58
C GLU A 485 18.23 32.31 2.89
N ARG A 486 19.06 32.52 1.86
CA ARG A 486 19.03 33.76 1.07
C ARG A 486 17.87 33.78 0.07
N GLY A 487 17.22 32.63 -0.11
CA GLY A 487 16.09 32.40 -0.99
C GLY A 487 16.48 32.11 -2.43
N SER A 488 15.76 31.15 -3.03
CA SER A 488 15.78 30.83 -4.45
C SER A 488 14.35 30.53 -4.90
N LEU A 489 13.98 30.87 -6.14
CA LEU A 489 12.67 30.52 -6.68
C LEU A 489 12.53 29.01 -6.79
N VAL A 490 13.56 28.39 -7.37
CA VAL A 490 13.65 26.96 -7.61
C VAL A 490 15.00 26.47 -7.12
N ILE A 491 15.00 25.36 -6.40
CA ILE A 491 16.18 24.56 -6.12
C ILE A 491 15.93 23.20 -6.77
N ASN A 492 16.85 22.73 -7.59
CA ASN A 492 16.71 21.48 -8.32
C ASN A 492 17.94 20.60 -8.07
N TYR A 493 17.75 19.44 -7.43
CA TYR A 493 18.82 18.51 -7.06
C TYR A 493 18.73 17.23 -7.89
N PHE A 494 19.84 16.84 -8.51
CA PHE A 494 19.98 15.58 -9.24
C PHE A 494 21.12 14.78 -8.60
N GLY A 495 20.80 13.63 -8.00
CA GLY A 495 21.79 12.83 -7.29
C GLY A 495 21.19 11.77 -6.37
N HIS A 496 22.06 11.17 -5.57
CA HIS A 496 21.67 10.16 -4.59
C HIS A 496 20.98 10.76 -3.38
N GLY A 497 20.21 9.91 -2.70
CA GLY A 497 19.45 10.34 -1.54
C GLY A 497 18.82 9.15 -0.88
N ASN A 498 18.44 9.36 0.36
CA ASN A 498 17.65 8.43 1.15
C ASN A 498 16.70 9.23 2.06
N GLU A 499 16.01 8.55 2.97
CA GLU A 499 15.10 9.20 3.92
C GLU A 499 15.81 10.21 4.85
N ASP A 500 17.12 10.10 5.07
CA ASP A 500 17.87 10.95 6.02
C ASP A 500 18.47 12.22 5.37
N GLY A 501 18.70 12.20 4.05
CA GLY A 501 19.40 13.29 3.38
C GLY A 501 19.68 13.09 1.89
N LEU A 502 20.39 14.06 1.33
CA LEU A 502 20.85 14.09 -0.07
C LEU A 502 22.36 13.97 -0.12
N ALA A 503 22.85 13.27 -1.15
CA ALA A 503 24.23 12.82 -1.33
C ALA A 503 24.74 11.88 -0.23
N GLN A 504 25.74 11.05 -0.56
CA GLN A 504 26.44 10.22 0.44
C GLN A 504 27.20 11.08 1.47
N GLU A 505 27.56 12.29 1.07
CA GLU A 505 28.29 13.30 1.84
C GLU A 505 27.35 14.15 2.71
N PHE A 506 26.03 13.90 2.67
CA PHE A 506 25.03 14.55 3.50
C PHE A 506 24.97 16.08 3.32
N ILE A 507 24.92 16.56 2.07
CA ILE A 507 24.84 18.00 1.76
C ILE A 507 23.54 18.65 2.24
N VAL A 508 22.49 17.84 2.42
CA VAL A 508 21.24 18.17 3.10
C VAL A 508 20.89 17.02 4.03
N THR A 509 20.58 17.35 5.28
CA THR A 509 20.06 16.41 6.28
C THR A 509 18.75 16.92 6.88
N GLN A 510 17.96 16.04 7.49
CA GLN A 510 16.79 16.45 8.27
C GLN A 510 17.12 17.55 9.29
N SER A 511 18.24 17.41 10.01
CA SER A 511 18.68 18.41 10.99
C SER A 511 19.03 19.76 10.35
N SER A 512 19.62 19.77 9.15
CA SER A 512 19.92 21.03 8.44
C SER A 512 18.64 21.74 7.99
N VAL A 513 17.62 20.97 7.59
CA VAL A 513 16.32 21.47 7.16
C VAL A 513 15.57 22.13 8.32
N GLU A 514 15.50 21.47 9.48
CA GLU A 514 14.89 22.01 10.71
C GLU A 514 15.58 23.30 11.20
N ASN A 515 16.86 23.47 10.83
CA ASN A 515 17.65 24.63 11.20
C ASN A 515 17.63 25.77 10.17
N LEU A 516 16.92 25.62 9.04
CA LEU A 516 16.75 26.71 8.08
C LEU A 516 16.01 27.90 8.70
N ARG A 517 16.37 29.11 8.29
CA ARG A 517 15.81 30.38 8.78
C ARG A 517 15.28 31.23 7.63
N ASN A 518 14.31 30.69 6.89
CA ASN A 518 13.77 31.26 5.65
C ASN A 518 12.23 31.41 5.65
N PRO A 519 11.60 32.03 6.67
CA PRO A 519 10.13 32.03 6.82
C PRO A 519 9.36 32.66 5.65
N ASN A 520 10.01 33.53 4.85
CA ASN A 520 9.39 34.21 3.71
C ASN A 520 10.00 33.82 2.36
N ASN A 521 10.98 32.91 2.34
CA ASN A 521 11.73 32.52 1.15
C ASN A 521 11.61 31.01 0.96
N LEU A 522 10.50 30.58 0.36
CA LEU A 522 10.14 29.16 0.25
C LEU A 522 10.40 28.70 -1.19
N PRO A 523 11.54 28.05 -1.50
CA PRO A 523 11.81 27.57 -2.84
C PRO A 523 10.83 26.47 -3.26
N LEU A 524 10.51 26.40 -4.56
CA LEU A 524 10.08 25.14 -5.14
C LEU A 524 11.30 24.22 -5.15
N PHE A 525 11.29 23.18 -4.32
CA PHE A 525 12.36 22.21 -4.25
C PHE A 525 12.01 20.97 -5.06
N ILE A 526 12.84 20.66 -6.06
CA ILE A 526 12.67 19.51 -6.96
C ILE A 526 13.86 18.58 -6.72
N THR A 527 13.57 17.30 -6.46
CA THR A 527 14.59 16.28 -6.21
C THR A 527 14.43 15.13 -7.20
N VAL A 528 15.45 14.90 -8.01
CA VAL A 528 15.61 13.68 -8.81
C VAL A 528 16.55 12.78 -8.01
N THR A 529 15.95 11.97 -7.14
CA THR A 529 16.67 11.15 -6.15
C THR A 529 15.82 9.98 -5.66
N CYS A 530 16.41 9.09 -4.87
CA CYS A 530 15.73 7.97 -4.24
C CYS A 530 15.22 8.36 -2.84
N GLU A 531 14.04 7.85 -2.45
CA GLU A 531 13.48 7.79 -1.08
C GLU A 531 13.35 9.10 -0.27
N PHE A 532 13.89 10.24 -0.73
CA PHE A 532 13.87 11.50 -0.01
C PHE A 532 12.44 11.98 0.30
N THR A 533 11.47 11.64 -0.55
CA THR A 533 10.04 11.93 -0.36
C THR A 533 9.22 10.68 -0.05
N ARG A 534 9.83 9.66 0.55
CA ARG A 534 9.10 8.49 1.05
C ARG A 534 8.30 8.91 2.28
N PHE A 535 7.03 9.25 2.06
CA PHE A 535 6.16 9.84 3.09
C PHE A 535 5.30 8.80 3.82
N ASP A 536 5.33 7.53 3.41
CA ASP A 536 4.52 6.47 4.00
C ASP A 536 5.20 5.75 5.17
N ASN A 537 6.41 6.15 5.58
CA ASN A 537 7.14 5.53 6.68
C ASN A 537 7.11 6.40 7.96
N PRO A 538 6.14 6.17 8.87
CA PRO A 538 6.02 6.97 10.09
C PRO A 538 7.10 6.64 11.14
N LEU A 539 7.85 5.55 10.97
CA LEU A 539 8.95 5.20 11.86
C LEU A 539 10.23 5.96 11.52
N ARG A 540 10.30 6.54 10.32
CA ARG A 540 11.45 7.30 9.82
C ARG A 540 10.95 8.43 8.91
N PRO A 541 10.58 9.59 9.49
CA PRO A 541 10.17 10.75 8.71
C PRO A 541 11.25 11.09 7.69
N SER A 542 10.87 11.24 6.41
CA SER A 542 11.84 11.51 5.36
C SER A 542 12.25 12.99 5.30
N GLY A 543 13.43 13.28 4.74
CA GLY A 543 13.93 14.65 4.54
C GLY A 543 12.98 15.51 3.70
N GLY A 544 12.25 14.91 2.75
CA GLY A 544 11.17 15.53 2.00
C GLY A 544 9.99 15.92 2.88
N GLY A 545 9.48 15.00 3.72
CA GLY A 545 8.43 15.32 4.69
C GLY A 545 8.83 16.46 5.64
N LYS A 546 10.07 16.41 6.16
CA LYS A 546 10.64 17.43 7.06
C LYS A 546 10.95 18.77 6.40
N SER A 547 11.28 18.79 5.10
CA SER A 547 11.53 20.04 4.34
C SER A 547 10.25 20.75 3.91
N ILE A 548 9.15 20.01 3.91
CA ILE A 548 7.81 20.53 3.70
C ILE A 548 7.26 21.10 5.01
N SER A 549 7.40 20.40 6.15
CA SER A 549 7.06 20.88 7.52
C SER A 549 7.87 22.10 7.94
#